data_AF-A0A2E6A9U0-F1
#
_entry.id   AF-A0A2E6A9U0-F1
#
_cell.length_a   1.000
_cell.length_b   1.000
_cell.length_c   1.000
_cell.angle_alpha   90.00
_cell.angle_beta   90.00
_cell.angle_gamma   90.00
#
_symmetry.space_group_name_H-M   'P 1'
#
loop_
_entity.id
_entity.type
_entity.pdbx_description
1 polymer ?
#
loop_
_entity_poly.entity_id
_entity_poly.type
_entity_poly.pdbx_seq_one_letter_code
_entity_poly.pdbx_strand_id
1 'polypeptide(L)'
;MLTVLASQIIADIYIGTYSYVFFVYLSYVIIVLIGEFYLKELKFKSVIISSFLAASIFFIVSNFGFWFTESLYSHDLNGLITCYVAAIPFFDDSLISASLYSLTIYIIYKFYKNLFPEANIVTK
;
A
#
# COMPACT_ATOMS: atom_id res chain seq x y z
N MET A 1 -2.38 -7.38 -9.12
CA MET A 1 -2.99 -7.93 -7.90
C MET A 1 -2.35 -9.27 -7.47
N LEU A 2 -2.46 -10.32 -8.29
CA LEU A 2 -2.03 -11.68 -7.90
C LEU A 2 -0.57 -11.76 -7.47
N THR A 3 0.34 -11.10 -8.18
CA THR A 3 1.78 -11.10 -7.84
C THR A 3 2.05 -10.55 -6.45
N VAL A 4 1.41 -9.43 -6.08
CA VAL A 4 1.61 -8.77 -4.77
C VAL A 4 1.08 -9.64 -3.63
N LEU A 5 -0.12 -10.20 -3.80
CA LEU A 5 -0.69 -11.08 -2.79
C LEU A 5 0.10 -12.38 -2.65
N ALA A 6 0.53 -12.98 -3.77
CA ALA A 6 1.33 -14.20 -3.74
C ALA A 6 2.69 -13.98 -3.07
N SER A 7 3.39 -12.87 -3.37
CA SER A 7 4.66 -12.56 -2.72
C SER A 7 4.50 -12.37 -1.22
N GLN A 8 3.43 -11.72 -0.78
CA GLN A 8 3.15 -11.51 0.64
C GLN A 8 2.84 -12.83 1.35
N ILE A 9 2.03 -13.71 0.76
CA ILE A 9 1.69 -15.02 1.33
C ILE A 9 2.95 -15.85 1.53
N ILE A 10 3.82 -15.89 0.52
CA ILE A 10 5.08 -16.64 0.61
C ILE A 10 5.96 -16.07 1.74
N ALA A 11 6.05 -14.74 1.84
CA ALA A 11 6.83 -14.09 2.89
C ALA A 11 6.27 -14.38 4.29
N ASP A 12 4.95 -14.27 4.49
CA ASP A 12 4.30 -14.53 5.78
C ASP A 12 4.42 -16.01 6.20
N ILE A 13 4.35 -16.95 5.25
CA ILE A 13 4.57 -18.38 5.52
C ILE A 13 6.02 -18.63 5.97
N TYR A 14 6.98 -17.92 5.40
CA TYR A 14 8.40 -18.10 5.71
C TYR A 14 8.83 -17.41 7.02
N ILE A 15 8.38 -16.17 7.25
CA ILE A 15 8.78 -15.35 8.41
C ILE A 15 7.91 -15.68 9.64
N GLY A 16 6.63 -15.96 9.43
CA GLY A 16 5.64 -16.19 10.47
C GLY A 16 4.40 -15.29 10.30
N THR A 17 3.23 -15.84 10.60
CA THR A 17 1.94 -15.15 10.52
C THR A 17 1.60 -14.42 11.82
N TYR A 18 0.64 -13.50 11.76
CA TYR A 18 0.19 -12.68 12.90
C TYR A 18 -1.35 -12.55 12.93
N SER A 19 -1.91 -12.16 14.08
CA SER A 19 -3.36 -12.24 14.38
C SER A 19 -4.23 -11.38 13.47
N TYR A 20 -3.70 -10.22 13.03
CA TYR A 20 -4.40 -9.24 12.19
C TYR A 20 -4.05 -9.37 10.70
N VAL A 21 -3.49 -10.51 10.26
CA VAL A 21 -3.11 -10.76 8.86
C VAL A 21 -4.24 -10.43 7.89
N PHE A 22 -5.48 -10.82 8.21
CA PHE A 22 -6.65 -10.51 7.39
C PHE A 22 -6.77 -9.01 7.03
N PHE A 23 -6.53 -8.12 7.99
CA PHE A 23 -6.64 -6.67 7.78
C PHE A 23 -5.53 -6.13 6.88
N VAL A 24 -4.33 -6.70 6.94
CA VAL A 24 -3.23 -6.34 6.04
C VAL A 24 -3.59 -6.70 4.60
N TYR A 25 -4.09 -7.91 4.36
CA TYR A 25 -4.52 -8.34 3.03
C TYR A 25 -5.72 -7.54 2.51
N LEU A 26 -6.68 -7.24 3.39
CA LEU A 26 -7.81 -6.36 3.06
C LEU A 26 -7.33 -4.98 2.61
N SER A 27 -6.34 -4.41 3.31
CA SER A 27 -5.77 -3.12 2.92
C SER A 27 -5.16 -3.16 1.51
N TYR A 28 -4.42 -4.21 1.16
CA TYR A 28 -3.86 -4.36 -0.18
C TYR A 28 -4.92 -4.50 -1.26
N VAL A 29 -5.99 -5.25 -1.00
CA VAL A 29 -7.12 -5.37 -1.93
C VAL A 29 -7.74 -3.99 -2.19
N ILE A 30 -8.02 -3.22 -1.14
CA ILE A 30 -8.60 -1.87 -1.26
C ILE A 30 -7.65 -0.94 -2.05
N ILE A 31 -6.36 -0.97 -1.75
CA ILE A 31 -5.33 -0.15 -2.43
C ILE A 31 -5.28 -0.47 -3.91
N VAL A 32 -5.28 -1.76 -4.28
CA VAL A 32 -5.24 -2.19 -5.69
C VAL A 32 -6.49 -1.73 -6.43
N LEU A 33 -7.68 -1.90 -5.85
CA LEU A 33 -8.95 -1.49 -6.47
C LEU A 33 -8.99 0.03 -6.71
N ILE A 34 -8.52 0.83 -5.74
CA ILE A 34 -8.43 2.29 -5.89
C ILE A 34 -7.38 2.65 -6.96
N GLY A 35 -6.25 1.95 -6.96
CA GLY A 35 -5.20 2.13 -7.97
C GLY A 35 -5.70 1.86 -9.39
N GLU A 36 -6.44 0.78 -9.62
CA GLU A 36 -7.01 0.44 -10.93
C GLU A 36 -7.99 1.52 -11.42
N PHE A 37 -8.77 2.11 -10.52
CA PHE A 37 -9.68 3.19 -10.88
C PHE A 37 -8.96 4.52 -11.16
N TYR A 38 -7.93 4.85 -10.37
CA TYR A 38 -7.28 6.17 -10.38
C TYR A 38 -6.07 6.28 -11.32
N LEU A 39 -5.41 5.15 -11.64
CA LEU A 39 -4.20 5.09 -12.48
C LEU A 39 -4.46 4.65 -13.92
N LYS A 40 -5.65 4.95 -14.47
CA LYS A 40 -5.96 4.71 -15.90
C LYS A 40 -4.93 5.35 -16.86
N GLU A 41 -4.35 6.47 -16.43
CA GLU A 41 -3.20 7.08 -17.10
C GLU A 41 -2.08 7.34 -16.08
N LEU A 42 -0.87 6.86 -16.37
CA LEU A 42 0.32 7.07 -15.53
C LEU A 42 0.84 8.51 -15.67
N LYS A 43 0.24 9.42 -14.91
CA LYS A 43 0.67 10.82 -14.74
C LYS A 43 1.37 10.99 -13.39
N PHE A 44 2.37 11.88 -13.34
CA PHE A 44 3.09 12.20 -12.10
C PHE A 44 2.15 12.54 -10.93
N LYS A 45 1.15 13.41 -11.17
CA LYS A 45 0.16 13.78 -10.15
C LYS A 45 -0.65 12.57 -9.65
N SER A 46 -1.07 11.68 -10.56
CA SER A 46 -1.81 10.47 -10.18
C SER A 46 -0.96 9.52 -9.35
N VAL A 47 0.34 9.40 -9.64
CA VAL A 47 1.29 8.57 -8.89
C VAL A 47 1.43 9.06 -7.45
N ILE A 48 1.68 10.37 -7.26
CA ILE A 48 1.83 10.96 -5.91
C ILE A 48 0.55 10.83 -5.09
N ILE A 49 -0.61 11.12 -5.68
CA ILE A 49 -1.89 11.02 -4.96
C ILE A 49 -2.15 9.55 -4.60
N SER A 50 -1.89 8.62 -5.51
CA SER A 50 -2.12 7.19 -5.27
C SER A 50 -1.18 6.63 -4.22
N SER A 51 0.09 7.07 -4.16
CA SER A 51 1.03 6.63 -3.12
C SER A 51 0.63 7.13 -1.73
N PHE A 52 0.16 8.38 -1.63
CA PHE A 52 -0.39 8.93 -0.39
C PHE A 52 -1.63 8.15 0.06
N LEU A 53 -2.60 7.97 -0.84
CA LEU A 53 -3.81 7.21 -0.55
C LEU A 53 -3.48 5.77 -0.13
N ALA A 54 -2.54 5.12 -0.80
CA ALA A 54 -2.11 3.76 -0.47
C ALA A 54 -1.56 3.67 0.96
N ALA A 55 -0.65 4.57 1.33
CA ALA A 55 -0.12 4.62 2.68
C ALA A 55 -1.22 4.90 3.72
N SER A 56 -2.15 5.82 3.43
CA SER A 56 -3.25 6.13 4.34
C SER A 56 -4.22 4.96 4.54
N ILE A 57 -4.57 4.25 3.47
CA ILE A 57 -5.44 3.07 3.55
C ILE A 57 -4.74 1.97 4.34
N PHE A 58 -3.48 1.69 4.05
CA PHE A 58 -2.70 0.70 4.78
C PHE A 58 -2.66 1.04 6.27
N PHE A 59 -2.34 2.28 6.61
CA PHE A 59 -2.30 2.76 7.98
C PHE A 59 -3.62 2.59 8.71
N ILE A 60 -4.73 3.01 8.12
CA ILE A 60 -6.06 2.92 8.75
C ILE A 60 -6.45 1.45 8.95
N VAL A 61 -6.41 0.64 7.89
CA VAL A 61 -6.96 -0.71 7.95
C VAL A 61 -6.09 -1.63 8.82
N SER A 62 -4.75 -1.55 8.70
CA SER A 62 -3.85 -2.41 9.47
C SER A 62 -3.86 -2.10 10.96
N ASN A 63 -3.86 -0.81 11.36
CA ASN A 63 -3.88 -0.43 12.77
C ASN A 63 -5.24 -0.68 13.42
N PHE A 64 -6.34 -0.54 12.67
CA PHE A 64 -7.64 -1.02 13.15
C PHE A 64 -7.61 -2.53 13.40
N GLY A 65 -7.03 -3.30 12.48
CA GLY A 65 -6.84 -4.74 12.66
C GLY A 65 -6.02 -5.08 13.89
N PHE A 66 -4.88 -4.41 14.08
CA PHE A 66 -4.03 -4.58 15.27
C PHE A 66 -4.82 -4.30 16.56
N TRP A 67 -5.48 -3.15 16.65
CA TRP A 67 -6.31 -2.80 17.81
C TRP A 67 -7.47 -3.79 18.04
N PHE A 68 -8.03 -4.35 16.98
CA PHE A 68 -9.16 -5.28 17.08
C PHE A 68 -8.75 -6.68 17.53
N THR A 69 -7.56 -7.16 17.12
CA THR A 69 -7.14 -8.54 17.41
C THR A 69 -6.18 -8.65 18.59
N GLU A 70 -5.36 -7.63 18.84
CA GLU A 70 -4.36 -7.65 19.90
C GLU A 70 -4.91 -7.05 21.19
N SER A 71 -4.49 -7.60 22.33
CA SER A 71 -4.94 -7.14 23.65
C SER A 71 -4.07 -6.02 24.24
N LEU A 72 -3.17 -5.43 23.44
CA LEU A 72 -2.22 -4.40 23.92
C LEU A 72 -2.92 -3.09 24.32
N TYR A 73 -4.01 -2.76 23.62
CA TYR A 73 -4.82 -1.56 23.87
C TYR A 73 -6.23 -1.97 24.30
N SER A 74 -6.89 -1.14 25.09
CA SER A 74 -8.29 -1.37 25.47
C SER A 74 -9.19 -1.37 24.23
N HIS A 75 -10.14 -2.29 24.17
CA HIS A 75 -11.15 -2.34 23.10
C HIS A 75 -12.28 -1.32 23.33
N ASP A 76 -11.89 -0.06 23.54
CA ASP A 76 -12.76 1.10 23.62
C ASP A 76 -12.21 2.24 22.74
N LEU A 77 -12.93 3.36 22.69
CA LEU A 77 -12.54 4.50 21.86
C LEU A 77 -11.18 5.09 22.27
N ASN A 78 -10.86 5.07 23.58
CA ASN A 78 -9.59 5.59 24.09
C ASN A 78 -8.41 4.72 23.67
N GLY A 79 -8.56 3.40 23.74
CA GLY A 79 -7.54 2.47 23.28
C GLY A 79 -7.35 2.51 21.76
N LEU A 80 -8.43 2.72 21.00
CA LEU A 80 -8.35 2.94 19.56
C LEU A 80 -7.52 4.19 19.23
N ILE A 81 -7.84 5.33 19.87
CA ILE A 81 -7.10 6.58 19.67
C ILE A 81 -5.63 6.38 20.04
N THR A 82 -5.36 5.72 21.16
CA THR A 82 -3.99 5.47 21.63
C THR A 82 -3.20 4.60 20.67
N CYS A 83 -3.81 3.54 20.13
CA CYS A 83 -3.22 2.69 19.10
C CYS A 83 -2.82 3.50 17.86
N TYR A 84 -3.71 4.37 17.38
CA TYR A 84 -3.43 5.20 16.20
C TYR A 84 -2.38 6.27 16.45
N VAL A 85 -2.39 6.92 17.63
CA VAL A 85 -1.37 7.90 18.01
C VAL A 85 0.01 7.25 18.08
N ALA A 86 0.10 6.06 18.67
CA ALA A 86 1.33 5.28 18.70
C ALA A 86 1.80 4.84 17.31
N ALA A 87 0.87 4.69 16.36
CA ALA A 87 1.17 4.28 15.00
C ALA A 87 1.69 5.42 14.10
N ILE A 88 1.48 6.70 14.45
CA ILE A 88 1.84 7.86 13.61
C ILE A 88 3.30 7.84 13.11
N PRO A 89 4.32 7.51 13.92
CA PRO A 89 5.70 7.46 13.44
C PRO A 89 5.90 6.48 12.28
N PHE A 90 5.19 5.35 12.28
CA PHE A 90 5.26 4.35 11.21
C PHE A 90 4.52 4.78 9.94
N PHE A 91 3.58 5.73 10.05
CA PHE A 91 2.90 6.31 8.89
C PHE A 91 3.88 7.11 8.04
N ASP A 92 4.77 7.89 8.66
CA ASP A 92 5.76 8.70 7.96
C ASP A 92 6.69 7.83 7.13
N ASP A 93 7.24 6.77 7.73
CA ASP A 93 8.09 5.79 7.03
C ASP A 93 7.35 5.11 5.88
N SER A 94 6.09 4.72 6.11
CA SER A 94 5.24 4.10 5.09
C SER A 94 4.96 5.03 3.92
N LEU A 95 4.68 6.30 4.21
CA LEU A 95 4.37 7.32 3.21
C LEU A 95 5.60 7.67 2.36
N ILE A 96 6.77 7.83 3.01
CA ILE A 96 8.04 8.09 2.32
C ILE A 96 8.38 6.89 1.43
N SER A 97 8.32 5.67 1.97
CA SER A 97 8.59 4.44 1.20
C SER A 97 7.65 4.30 0.01
N ALA A 98 6.34 4.45 0.21
CA ALA A 98 5.35 4.35 -0.85
C ALA A 98 5.60 5.38 -1.96
N SER A 99 5.94 6.62 -1.58
CA SER A 99 6.22 7.68 -2.54
C SER A 99 7.51 7.44 -3.32
N LEU A 100 8.59 7.03 -2.64
CA LEU A 100 9.87 6.72 -3.29
C LEU A 100 9.76 5.56 -4.28
N TYR A 101 9.13 4.45 -3.88
CA TYR A 101 8.91 3.31 -4.77
C TYR A 101 8.05 3.69 -5.98
N SER A 102 6.93 4.39 -5.74
CA SER A 102 6.01 4.79 -6.81
C SER A 102 6.67 5.73 -7.81
N LEU A 103 7.47 6.69 -7.32
CA LEU A 103 8.23 7.61 -8.17
C LEU A 103 9.32 6.90 -8.96
N THR A 104 10.04 5.96 -8.34
CA THR A 104 11.07 5.16 -9.01
C THR A 104 10.48 4.39 -10.18
N ILE A 105 9.36 3.69 -9.96
CA ILE A 105 8.66 2.95 -11.00
C ILE A 105 8.17 3.89 -12.11
N TYR A 106 7.62 5.04 -11.75
CA TYR A 106 7.16 6.05 -12.71
C TYR A 106 8.31 6.57 -13.60
N ILE A 107 9.46 6.88 -13.01
CA ILE A 107 10.65 7.37 -13.74
C ILE A 107 11.17 6.29 -14.68
N ILE A 108 11.30 5.04 -14.21
CA ILE A 108 11.74 3.91 -15.04
C ILE A 108 10.78 3.71 -16.22
N TYR A 109 9.46 3.73 -15.97
CA TYR A 109 8.44 3.60 -17.01
C TYR A 109 8.55 4.72 -18.06
N LYS A 110 8.71 5.97 -17.61
CA LYS A 110 8.88 7.12 -18.51
C LYS A 110 10.18 7.03 -19.33
N PHE A 111 11.28 6.64 -18.69
CA PHE A 111 12.56 6.46 -19.36
C PHE A 111 12.50 5.36 -20.42
N TYR A 112 11.93 4.20 -20.07
CA TYR A 112 11.72 3.10 -21.02
C TYR A 112 10.88 3.52 -22.22
N LYS A 113 9.76 4.23 -21.98
CA LYS A 113 8.89 4.72 -23.06
C LYS A 113 9.59 5.72 -23.98
N ASN A 114 10.50 6.54 -23.46
CA ASN A 114 11.28 7.48 -24.27
C ASN A 114 12.37 6.78 -25.09
N LEU A 115 12.98 5.71 -24.58
CA LEU A 115 13.98 4.91 -25.29
C LEU A 115 13.40 4.06 -26.41
N PHE A 116 12.20 3.51 -26.22
CA PHE A 116 11.54 2.62 -27.18
C PHE A 116 10.15 3.16 -27.58
N PRO A 117 10.09 4.23 -28.38
CA PRO A 117 8.81 4.82 -28.79
C PRO A 117 7.93 3.84 -29.60
N GLU A 118 8.56 2.97 -30.40
CA GLU A 118 7.89 1.97 -31.27
C GLU A 118 7.15 0.86 -30.51
N ALA A 119 7.52 0.61 -29.25
CA ALA A 119 6.84 -0.37 -28.40
C ALA A 119 5.36 -0.03 -28.12
N ASN A 120 4.92 1.21 -28.42
CA ASN A 120 3.52 1.62 -28.28
C ASN A 120 2.63 1.23 -29.49
N ILE A 121 3.19 0.72 -30.60
CA ILE A 121 2.43 0.49 -31.84
C ILE A 121 1.77 -0.91 -31.87
N VAL A 122 2.26 -1.87 -31.08
CA VAL A 122 1.84 -3.28 -31.16
C VAL A 122 0.70 -3.65 -30.18
N THR A 123 0.40 -2.80 -29.20
CA THR A 123 -0.64 -3.07 -28.18
C THR A 123 -1.84 -2.13 -28.30
N LYS A 124 -2.46 -2.10 -29.48
CA LYS A 124 -3.77 -1.46 -29.68
C LYS A 124 -4.83 -2.52 -29.97
#